data_AF-H2JEC8-F1
#
_entry.id   AF-H2JEC8-F1
#
_cell.length_a   1.000
_cell.length_b   1.000
_cell.length_c   1.000
_cell.angle_alpha   90.00
_cell.angle_beta   90.00
_cell.angle_gamma   90.00
#
_symmetry.space_group_name_H-M   'P 1'
#
loop_
_entity.id
_entity.type
_entity.pdbx_description
1 polymer ?
#
loop_
_entity_poly.entity_id
_entity_poly.type
_entity_poly.pdbx_seq_one_letter_code
_entity_poly.pdbx_strand_id
1 'polypeptide(L)'
;MLIQVTYCLDNKQQPFNRGGILKLKIMKEDIEYLALEGGGGCGNAFIGAIKALEDINVIQHENFRIKNIKGVAGASAGSITSLFLACGYNSREITDILKLENFNKFFDGPDINKQPFLINNNKMSNTRFLEREQKRLNGLSDIHKKILQGLGIKFKTLRDFKLGEFQGIIGKYLNPIIDDVITNFGKNNLPDEVLLRIKKGKRDLVYCLHTDFGVFTGNEIRNFFDKWISMARVRIENPDMFKNASISDLSRTYDQSKSSYEFKKLYMNTSIGDLGKLTKTKLAFTGTNMLDMKSYIFSSFDDMTNKISAADIVRISMSIPFAYKPIIIEPEDLQYIFGSSDWKNHRELEGVWVDGGLTNNIPINAFKQFSNSSSQPNTFGLRLNKDEQTPIFNILDFIKQYLSLLGGTGEAHMSGTQPFNDNCIQLDASPLKLFSFTPDPKDFDKVNAKSYVDVVKYFECQNVCNPVCEFLLSQESGRSNGTVGNRLR
;
A
#
# COMPACT_ATOMS: atom_id res chain seq x y z
N MET A 1 -13.57 43.68 -10.09
CA MET A 1 -14.48 42.65 -10.61
C MET A 1 -14.45 41.48 -9.66
N LEU A 2 -15.39 41.45 -8.70
CA LEU A 2 -15.61 40.30 -7.82
C LEU A 2 -16.41 39.25 -8.61
N ILE A 3 -15.90 38.03 -8.67
CA ILE A 3 -16.65 36.88 -9.17
C ILE A 3 -17.46 36.34 -7.98
N GLN A 4 -18.77 36.61 -7.97
CA GLN A 4 -19.73 35.92 -7.12
C GLN A 4 -19.77 34.45 -7.53
N VAL A 5 -19.38 33.56 -6.63
CA VAL A 5 -19.60 32.11 -6.77
C VAL A 5 -20.97 31.80 -6.19
N THR A 6 -21.96 31.67 -7.06
CA THR A 6 -23.28 31.12 -6.73
C THR A 6 -23.17 29.61 -6.63
N TYR A 7 -23.25 29.05 -5.42
CA TYR A 7 -23.31 27.59 -5.24
C TYR A 7 -24.74 27.08 -5.44
N CYS A 8 -24.88 26.11 -6.36
CA CYS A 8 -26.08 25.32 -6.56
C CYS A 8 -26.43 24.50 -5.31
N LEU A 9 -27.59 24.78 -4.73
CA LEU A 9 -28.32 23.85 -3.89
C LEU A 9 -28.99 22.83 -4.83
N ASP A 10 -28.37 21.67 -5.01
CA ASP A 10 -29.04 20.55 -5.67
C ASP A 10 -30.07 19.97 -4.70
N ASN A 11 -31.34 20.26 -5.01
CA ASN A 11 -32.52 19.79 -4.31
C ASN A 11 -32.68 18.27 -4.45
N LYS A 12 -32.16 17.52 -3.48
CA LYS A 12 -32.77 16.26 -3.04
C LYS A 12 -32.95 16.33 -1.53
N GLN A 13 -34.10 16.87 -1.12
CA GLN A 13 -34.58 16.79 0.26
C GLN A 13 -34.70 15.31 0.66
N GLN A 14 -33.73 14.79 1.40
CA GLN A 14 -33.96 13.64 2.26
C GLN A 14 -34.59 14.14 3.57
N PRO A 15 -35.61 13.45 4.11
CA PRO A 15 -36.32 13.91 5.29
C PRO A 15 -35.38 13.94 6.50
N PHE A 16 -35.30 15.11 7.14
CA PHE A 16 -34.62 15.33 8.41
C PHE A 16 -35.27 14.45 9.49
N ASN A 17 -34.62 13.34 9.84
CA ASN A 17 -35.02 12.52 10.98
C ASN A 17 -34.76 13.31 12.26
N ARG A 18 -35.84 13.83 12.87
CA ARG A 18 -35.84 14.48 14.19
C ARG A 18 -35.54 13.44 15.26
N GLY A 19 -34.27 13.31 15.66
CA GLY A 19 -33.87 12.41 16.76
C GLY A 19 -32.44 11.87 16.71
N GLY A 20 -31.68 12.14 15.63
CA GLY A 20 -30.26 11.81 15.58
C GLY A 20 -29.41 12.96 16.13
N ILE A 21 -28.61 12.71 17.17
CA ILE A 21 -27.50 13.59 17.52
C ILE A 21 -26.64 13.74 16.24
N LEU A 22 -26.58 14.96 15.67
CA LEU A 22 -25.65 15.32 14.59
C LEU A 22 -24.24 15.09 15.13
N LYS A 23 -23.65 13.93 14.84
CA LYS A 23 -22.27 13.61 15.23
C LYS A 23 -21.34 14.01 14.09
N LEU A 24 -20.38 14.85 14.45
CA LEU A 24 -19.48 15.56 13.56
C LEU A 24 -18.42 14.62 12.96
N LYS A 25 -18.06 14.88 11.70
CA LYS A 25 -16.86 14.33 11.04
C LYS A 25 -15.61 14.57 11.90
N ILE A 26 -14.57 13.76 11.72
CA ILE A 26 -13.30 13.94 12.46
C ILE A 26 -12.73 15.34 12.26
N MET A 27 -12.41 16.01 13.37
CA MET A 27 -11.80 17.33 13.38
C MET A 27 -10.30 17.22 13.14
N LYS A 28 -9.69 18.25 12.54
CA LYS A 28 -8.26 18.23 12.19
C LYS A 28 -7.35 18.01 13.40
N GLU A 29 -7.73 18.51 14.56
CA GLU A 29 -6.97 18.42 15.82
C GLU A 29 -7.01 17.02 16.45
N ASP A 30 -8.05 16.24 16.12
CA ASP A 30 -8.26 14.90 16.68
C ASP A 30 -7.58 13.80 15.85
N ILE A 31 -6.99 14.15 14.70
CA ILE A 31 -6.31 13.21 13.82
C ILE A 31 -4.96 12.82 14.44
N GLU A 32 -4.86 11.56 14.85
CA GLU A 32 -3.63 10.98 15.37
C GLU A 32 -3.04 9.91 14.44
N TYR A 33 -3.86 9.36 13.54
CA TYR A 33 -3.47 8.27 12.67
C TYR A 33 -3.96 8.50 11.23
N LEU A 34 -3.22 7.98 10.26
CA LEU A 34 -3.63 7.97 8.86
C LEU A 34 -3.77 6.54 8.34
N ALA A 35 -4.76 6.28 7.50
CA ALA A 35 -4.92 5.02 6.79
C ALA A 35 -5.15 5.27 5.30
N LEU A 36 -4.29 4.73 4.44
CA LEU A 36 -4.33 4.97 3.01
C LEU A 36 -4.75 3.70 2.26
N GLU A 37 -5.72 3.85 1.37
CA GLU A 37 -6.27 2.76 0.58
C GLU A 37 -5.28 2.26 -0.50
N GLY A 38 -5.36 0.97 -0.85
CA GLY A 38 -4.70 0.43 -2.03
C GLY A 38 -5.39 0.81 -3.33
N GLY A 39 -4.62 0.98 -4.39
CA GLY A 39 -5.14 1.32 -5.73
C GLY A 39 -4.08 1.37 -6.84
N GLY A 40 -2.91 0.76 -6.63
CA GLY A 40 -1.80 0.79 -7.59
C GLY A 40 -1.40 2.22 -8.01
N GLY A 41 -1.27 2.45 -9.32
CA GLY A 41 -0.89 3.76 -9.90
C GLY A 41 -1.79 4.93 -9.48
N CYS A 42 -3.04 4.67 -9.09
CA CYS A 42 -3.94 5.70 -8.55
C CYS A 42 -3.44 6.32 -7.23
N GLY A 43 -2.53 5.63 -6.52
CA GLY A 43 -1.92 6.15 -5.29
C GLY A 43 -1.10 7.43 -5.47
N ASN A 44 -0.76 7.82 -6.70
CA ASN A 44 -0.18 9.14 -6.97
C ASN A 44 -1.08 10.28 -6.47
N ALA A 45 -2.39 10.07 -6.41
CA ALA A 45 -3.36 11.02 -5.86
C ALA A 45 -3.11 11.38 -4.39
N PHE A 46 -2.44 10.50 -3.63
CA PHE A 46 -2.16 10.78 -2.22
C PHE A 46 -1.19 11.94 -2.03
N ILE A 47 -0.30 12.24 -2.97
CA ILE A 47 0.74 13.26 -2.77
C ILE A 47 0.10 14.65 -2.63
N GLY A 48 -0.90 14.96 -3.45
CA GLY A 48 -1.69 16.18 -3.36
C GLY A 48 -2.53 16.24 -2.08
N ALA A 49 -3.07 15.10 -1.64
CA ALA A 49 -3.78 15.01 -0.37
C ALA A 49 -2.86 15.26 0.83
N ILE A 50 -1.67 14.64 0.84
CA ILE A 50 -0.64 14.87 1.86
C ILE A 50 -0.20 16.32 1.86
N LYS A 51 0.03 16.92 0.68
CA LYS A 51 0.35 18.34 0.58
C LYS A 51 -0.72 19.22 1.23
N ALA A 52 -2.00 18.93 1.01
CA ALA A 52 -3.08 19.67 1.65
C ALA A 52 -3.07 19.48 3.18
N LEU A 53 -2.87 18.26 3.67
CA LEU A 53 -2.76 17.96 5.09
C LEU A 53 -1.56 18.68 5.74
N GLU A 54 -0.45 18.84 5.02
CA GLU A 54 0.70 19.64 5.44
C GLU A 54 0.34 21.13 5.52
N ASP A 55 -0.25 21.69 4.47
CA ASP A 55 -0.58 23.12 4.38
C ASP A 55 -1.63 23.56 5.42
N ILE A 56 -2.55 22.67 5.81
CA ILE A 56 -3.54 22.92 6.87
C ILE A 56 -3.06 22.50 8.28
N ASN A 57 -1.79 22.11 8.42
CA ASN A 57 -1.11 21.72 9.67
C ASN A 57 -1.63 20.44 10.35
N VAL A 58 -2.30 19.55 9.61
CA VAL A 58 -2.62 18.17 10.06
C VAL A 58 -1.37 17.29 10.03
N ILE A 59 -0.46 17.50 9.08
CA ILE A 59 0.85 16.84 9.07
C ILE A 59 1.92 17.92 9.29
N GLN A 60 2.76 17.72 10.30
CA GLN A 60 3.90 18.59 10.57
C GLN A 60 5.18 17.76 10.65
N HIS A 61 6.28 18.32 10.16
CA HIS A 61 7.58 17.67 10.15
C HIS A 61 8.55 18.38 11.09
N GLU A 62 9.37 17.61 11.81
CA GLU A 62 10.42 18.11 12.69
C GLU A 62 11.60 17.12 12.68
N ASN A 63 12.81 17.62 12.39
CA ASN A 63 14.04 16.80 12.37
C ASN A 63 13.87 15.48 11.59
N PHE A 64 13.33 15.58 10.37
CA PHE A 64 13.07 14.46 9.47
C PHE A 64 12.11 13.40 10.02
N ARG A 65 11.18 13.78 10.90
CA ARG A 65 10.11 12.93 11.43
C ARG A 65 8.77 13.65 11.34
N ILE A 66 7.67 12.89 11.27
CA ILE A 66 6.34 13.45 11.50
C ILE A 66 6.15 13.70 12.99
N LYS A 67 5.65 14.88 13.34
CA LYS A 67 5.51 15.36 14.72
C LYS A 67 4.20 14.96 15.39
N ASN A 68 3.08 15.18 14.70
CA ASN A 68 1.73 15.13 15.28
C ASN A 68 0.90 13.89 14.88
N ILE A 69 1.36 13.12 13.89
CA ILE A 69 0.77 11.81 13.54
C ILE A 69 1.52 10.71 14.29
N LYS A 70 0.79 9.95 15.11
CA LYS A 70 1.30 8.84 15.93
C LYS A 70 1.47 7.54 15.14
N GLY A 71 0.77 7.40 14.01
CA GLY A 71 0.91 6.21 13.17
C GLY A 71 0.27 6.33 11.80
N VAL A 72 0.77 5.51 10.88
CA VAL A 72 0.34 5.46 9.48
C VAL A 72 0.13 4.01 9.06
N ALA A 73 -0.95 3.76 8.34
CA ALA A 73 -1.30 2.46 7.82
C ALA A 73 -1.59 2.50 6.33
N GLY A 74 -1.42 1.38 5.62
CA GLY A 74 -1.78 1.32 4.22
C GLY A 74 -1.72 -0.06 3.58
N ALA A 75 -2.41 -0.19 2.46
CA ALA A 75 -2.40 -1.36 1.59
C ALA A 75 -1.85 -0.97 0.21
N SER A 76 -1.06 -1.83 -0.44
CA SER A 76 -0.58 -1.59 -1.81
C SER A 76 0.04 -0.20 -1.96
N ALA A 77 -0.43 0.61 -2.91
CA ALA A 77 0.00 2.00 -3.09
C ALA A 77 -0.15 2.90 -1.83
N GLY A 78 -1.12 2.62 -0.96
CA GLY A 78 -1.25 3.28 0.33
C GLY A 78 -0.09 2.94 1.27
N SER A 79 0.45 1.71 1.23
CA SER A 79 1.62 1.33 2.02
C SER A 79 2.89 2.07 1.60
N ILE A 80 3.03 2.38 0.31
CA ILE A 80 4.13 3.18 -0.26
C ILE A 80 4.14 4.58 0.36
N THR A 81 3.00 5.27 0.27
CA THR A 81 2.88 6.64 0.76
C THR A 81 3.01 6.68 2.28
N SER A 82 2.37 5.75 2.99
CA SER A 82 2.48 5.61 4.44
C SER A 82 3.92 5.32 4.89
N LEU A 83 4.69 4.51 4.16
CA LEU A 83 6.10 4.28 4.45
C LEU A 83 6.92 5.57 4.31
N PHE A 84 6.77 6.31 3.21
CA PHE A 84 7.49 7.56 3.01
C PHE A 84 7.16 8.60 4.10
N LEU A 85 5.89 8.71 4.46
CA LEU A 85 5.45 9.53 5.58
C LEU A 85 6.12 9.10 6.89
N ALA A 86 6.09 7.82 7.24
CA ALA A 86 6.77 7.33 8.44
C ALA A 86 8.28 7.65 8.42
N CYS A 87 8.93 7.52 7.26
CA CYS A 87 10.32 7.93 7.05
C CYS A 87 10.57 9.45 7.11
N GLY A 88 9.53 10.25 7.38
CA GLY A 88 9.57 11.69 7.53
C GLY A 88 9.77 12.44 6.22
N TYR A 89 9.48 11.83 5.08
CA TYR A 89 9.49 12.54 3.80
C TYR A 89 8.22 13.37 3.65
N ASN A 90 8.37 14.65 3.30
CA ASN A 90 7.22 15.53 3.02
C ASN A 90 6.71 15.37 1.58
N SER A 91 5.55 15.96 1.25
CA SER A 91 4.94 15.84 -0.08
C SER A 91 5.86 16.26 -1.24
N ARG A 92 6.68 17.31 -1.04
CA ARG A 92 7.66 17.77 -2.03
C ARG A 92 8.79 16.76 -2.20
N GLU A 93 9.36 16.27 -1.11
CA GLU A 93 10.42 15.26 -1.12
C GLU A 93 9.94 13.96 -1.77
N ILE A 94 8.72 13.51 -1.47
CA ILE A 94 8.11 12.35 -2.13
C ILE A 94 8.02 12.60 -3.64
N THR A 95 7.53 13.78 -4.05
CA THR A 95 7.49 14.15 -5.48
C THR A 95 8.87 14.12 -6.13
N ASP A 96 9.90 14.61 -5.45
CA ASP A 96 11.27 14.63 -5.96
C ASP A 96 11.85 13.21 -6.07
N ILE A 97 11.55 12.32 -5.12
CA ILE A 97 11.91 10.89 -5.19
C ILE A 97 11.26 10.25 -6.42
N LEU A 98 9.96 10.48 -6.63
CA LEU A 98 9.24 9.91 -7.77
C LEU A 98 9.74 10.43 -9.12
N LYS A 99 10.20 11.68 -9.19
CA LYS A 99 10.80 12.25 -10.40
C LYS A 99 12.21 11.75 -10.67
N LEU A 100 12.97 11.47 -9.61
CA LEU A 100 14.36 11.02 -9.71
C LEU A 100 14.48 9.55 -10.14
N GLU A 101 13.54 8.72 -9.71
CA GLU A 101 13.65 7.26 -9.81
C GLU A 101 13.02 6.71 -11.09
N ASN A 102 13.63 5.68 -11.67
CA ASN A 102 13.11 5.02 -12.87
C ASN A 102 12.21 3.84 -12.50
N PHE A 103 10.91 4.11 -12.37
CA PHE A 103 9.89 3.09 -12.07
C PHE A 103 9.71 2.03 -13.14
N ASN A 104 10.21 2.21 -14.37
CA ASN A 104 10.19 1.11 -15.35
C ASN A 104 11.06 -0.07 -14.90
N LYS A 105 12.00 0.16 -13.97
CA LYS A 105 12.76 -0.90 -13.30
C LYS A 105 11.90 -1.78 -12.40
N PHE A 106 10.75 -1.30 -11.91
CA PHE A 106 9.86 -2.11 -11.08
C PHE A 106 9.33 -3.31 -11.87
N PHE A 107 9.19 -3.20 -13.19
CA PHE A 107 8.87 -4.29 -14.09
C PHE A 107 10.12 -5.14 -14.43
N ASP A 108 10.78 -5.70 -13.41
CA ASP A 108 12.01 -6.49 -13.54
C ASP A 108 11.76 -7.92 -14.07
N GLY A 109 12.69 -8.48 -14.84
CA GLY A 109 12.49 -9.79 -15.51
C GLY A 109 11.62 -9.70 -16.80
N PRO A 110 10.92 -10.78 -17.21
CA PRO A 110 10.67 -12.05 -16.49
C PRO A 110 11.92 -12.91 -16.31
N ASP A 111 12.26 -13.22 -15.06
CA ASP A 111 13.39 -14.09 -14.71
C ASP A 111 12.87 -15.44 -14.22
N ILE A 112 13.00 -16.50 -15.01
CA ILE A 112 12.55 -17.86 -14.64
C ILE A 112 13.18 -18.31 -13.31
N ASN A 113 12.36 -18.90 -12.43
CA ASN A 113 12.75 -19.47 -11.12
C ASN A 113 13.35 -18.48 -10.11
N LYS A 114 13.44 -17.19 -10.44
CA LYS A 114 13.89 -16.17 -9.49
C LYS A 114 12.72 -15.75 -8.62
N GLN A 115 12.56 -16.43 -7.49
CA GLN A 115 11.51 -16.19 -6.51
C GLN A 115 11.97 -15.18 -5.45
N PRO A 116 11.17 -14.14 -5.13
CA PRO A 116 11.52 -13.20 -4.08
C PRO A 116 11.36 -13.86 -2.70
N PHE A 117 12.17 -13.41 -1.75
CA PHE A 117 12.14 -13.93 -0.38
C PHE A 117 12.50 -12.83 0.62
N LEU A 118 12.21 -13.08 1.91
CA LEU A 118 12.51 -12.13 2.96
C LEU A 118 14.03 -11.99 3.15
N ILE A 119 14.53 -10.76 3.01
CA ILE A 119 15.93 -10.40 3.22
C ILE A 119 16.07 -9.85 4.64
N ASN A 120 16.97 -10.43 5.42
CA ASN A 120 17.21 -10.00 6.80
C ASN A 120 18.64 -9.45 6.99
N ASN A 121 18.77 -8.54 7.96
CA ASN A 121 19.98 -7.84 8.38
C ASN A 121 21.10 -8.73 8.92
N ASN A 122 20.79 -9.93 9.40
CA ASN A 122 21.81 -10.79 9.99
C ASN A 122 22.52 -11.70 8.97
N LYS A 123 23.43 -11.09 8.20
CA LYS A 123 24.49 -11.73 7.39
C LYS A 123 24.08 -12.12 5.96
N MET A 124 24.16 -11.14 5.06
CA MET A 124 24.39 -11.34 3.61
C MET A 124 25.67 -12.14 3.26
N SER A 125 26.44 -12.59 4.26
CA SER A 125 27.70 -13.33 4.11
C SER A 125 27.62 -14.80 4.52
N ASN A 126 26.43 -15.35 4.81
CA ASN A 126 26.30 -16.76 5.16
C ASN A 126 26.18 -17.60 3.89
N THR A 127 27.10 -18.55 3.67
CA THR A 127 27.08 -19.51 2.55
C THR A 127 25.71 -20.18 2.39
N ARG A 128 25.01 -20.41 3.51
CA ARG A 128 23.65 -20.96 3.56
C ARG A 128 22.57 -20.08 2.90
N PHE A 129 22.76 -18.75 2.87
CA PHE A 129 21.88 -17.81 2.16
C PHE A 129 22.09 -17.91 0.64
N LEU A 130 23.34 -17.93 0.19
CA LEU A 130 23.69 -18.05 -1.24
C LEU A 130 23.29 -19.42 -1.80
N GLU A 131 23.49 -20.50 -1.04
CA GLU A 131 23.02 -21.85 -1.40
C GLU A 131 21.49 -21.94 -1.49
N ARG A 132 20.77 -21.14 -0.68
CA ARG A 132 19.31 -21.08 -0.68
C ARG A 132 18.76 -20.32 -1.88
N GLU A 133 19.39 -19.19 -2.22
CA GLU A 133 19.11 -18.46 -3.47
C GLU A 133 19.27 -19.39 -4.67
N GLN A 134 20.36 -20.17 -4.71
CA GLN A 134 20.57 -21.20 -5.74
C GLN A 134 19.54 -22.33 -5.74
N LYS A 135 19.08 -22.82 -4.57
CA LYS A 135 18.04 -23.87 -4.50
C LYS A 135 16.67 -23.41 -5.00
N ARG A 136 16.27 -22.17 -4.71
CA ARG A 136 15.00 -21.60 -5.20
C ARG A 136 15.03 -21.31 -6.70
N LEU A 137 16.20 -20.98 -7.25
CA LEU A 137 16.43 -20.85 -8.69
C LEU A 137 16.28 -22.16 -9.49
N ASN A 138 16.16 -23.32 -8.82
CA ASN A 138 16.13 -24.64 -9.47
C ASN A 138 14.77 -25.36 -9.40
N GLY A 139 13.70 -24.76 -8.86
CA GLY A 139 12.35 -25.35 -8.96
C GLY A 139 11.30 -24.83 -7.98
N LEU A 140 10.07 -25.37 -8.10
CA LEU A 140 8.94 -25.12 -7.20
C LEU A 140 9.32 -25.45 -5.75
N SER A 141 9.28 -24.46 -4.85
CA SER A 141 9.47 -24.67 -3.41
C SER A 141 8.53 -25.75 -2.84
N ASP A 142 8.89 -26.37 -1.72
CA ASP A 142 8.04 -27.37 -1.07
C ASP A 142 6.69 -26.79 -0.60
N ILE A 143 6.61 -25.47 -0.39
CA ILE A 143 5.34 -24.77 -0.14
C ILE A 143 4.41 -24.84 -1.35
N HIS A 144 4.92 -24.68 -2.58
CA HIS A 144 4.08 -24.86 -3.77
C HIS A 144 3.51 -26.27 -3.85
N LYS A 145 4.32 -27.30 -3.53
CA LYS A 145 3.85 -28.69 -3.50
C LYS A 145 2.76 -28.88 -2.44
N LYS A 146 2.92 -28.27 -1.25
CA LYS A 146 1.91 -28.30 -0.17
C LYS A 146 0.61 -27.61 -0.58
N ILE A 147 0.68 -26.43 -1.23
CA ILE A 147 -0.50 -25.70 -1.73
C ILE A 147 -1.29 -26.56 -2.71
N LEU A 148 -0.59 -27.10 -3.71
CA LEU A 148 -1.22 -27.90 -4.76
C LEU A 148 -1.81 -29.20 -4.19
N GLN A 149 -1.14 -29.83 -3.22
CA GLN A 149 -1.70 -30.97 -2.48
C GLN A 149 -2.94 -30.59 -1.66
N GLY A 150 -2.93 -29.42 -0.99
CA GLY A 150 -4.06 -28.88 -0.24
C GLY A 150 -5.28 -28.59 -1.12
N LEU A 151 -5.07 -28.23 -2.39
CA LEU A 151 -6.12 -28.06 -3.40
C LEU A 151 -6.63 -29.40 -3.99
N GLY A 152 -6.20 -30.55 -3.46
CA GLY A 152 -6.63 -31.87 -3.92
C GLY A 152 -5.98 -32.34 -5.23
N ILE A 153 -4.96 -31.63 -5.72
CA ILE A 153 -4.24 -31.98 -6.95
C ILE A 153 -3.23 -33.08 -6.61
N LYS A 154 -3.60 -34.35 -6.88
CA LYS A 154 -2.73 -35.52 -6.66
C LYS A 154 -1.65 -35.61 -7.75
N PHE A 155 -0.39 -35.46 -7.35
CA PHE A 155 0.75 -35.69 -8.25
C PHE A 155 1.12 -37.16 -8.33
N LYS A 156 0.80 -37.82 -9.45
CA LYS A 156 1.63 -38.93 -9.92
C LYS A 156 2.75 -38.31 -10.74
N THR A 157 3.85 -37.98 -10.08
CA THR A 157 5.06 -37.38 -10.69
C THR A 157 4.77 -36.08 -11.44
N LEU A 158 5.12 -34.93 -10.85
CA LEU A 158 5.56 -33.81 -11.66
C LEU A 158 6.73 -34.35 -12.48
N ARG A 159 6.45 -34.74 -13.73
CA ARG A 159 7.50 -34.94 -14.72
C ARG A 159 8.24 -33.61 -14.73
N ASP A 160 9.56 -33.62 -14.54
CA ASP A 160 10.37 -32.46 -14.89
C ASP A 160 10.08 -32.19 -16.36
N PHE A 161 9.18 -31.25 -16.62
CA PHE A 161 8.75 -30.94 -17.97
C PHE A 161 9.97 -30.35 -18.66
N LYS A 162 10.62 -31.15 -19.51
CA LYS A 162 11.74 -30.67 -20.31
C LYS A 162 11.21 -29.51 -21.16
N LEU A 163 11.96 -28.40 -21.19
CA LEU A 163 11.63 -27.16 -21.89
C LEU A 163 11.11 -27.38 -23.34
N GLY A 164 11.49 -28.49 -23.98
CA GLY A 164 11.02 -28.92 -25.31
C GLY A 164 9.60 -29.50 -25.38
N GLU A 165 9.09 -30.18 -24.35
CA GLU A 165 7.72 -30.73 -24.33
C GLU A 165 6.66 -29.61 -24.25
N PHE A 166 7.04 -28.48 -23.67
CA PHE A 166 6.21 -27.28 -23.53
C PHE A 166 6.01 -26.54 -24.87
N GLN A 167 6.94 -26.67 -25.82
CA GLN A 167 6.90 -25.95 -27.10
C GLN A 167 5.71 -26.37 -28.00
N GLY A 168 5.31 -27.63 -27.98
CA GLY A 168 4.21 -28.13 -28.82
C GLY A 168 2.82 -27.64 -28.38
N ILE A 169 2.61 -27.53 -27.07
CA ILE A 169 1.35 -27.05 -26.47
C ILE A 169 1.28 -25.52 -26.52
N ILE A 170 2.39 -24.82 -26.19
CA ILE A 170 2.45 -23.35 -26.28
C ILE A 170 2.21 -22.87 -27.72
N GLY A 171 2.92 -23.48 -28.67
CA GLY A 171 2.91 -23.06 -30.07
C GLY A 171 1.52 -23.09 -30.70
N LYS A 172 0.70 -24.08 -30.34
CA LYS A 172 -0.58 -24.37 -30.99
C LYS A 172 -1.80 -23.75 -30.31
N TYR A 173 -1.77 -23.54 -28.99
CA TYR A 173 -2.96 -23.12 -28.22
C TYR A 173 -2.76 -21.87 -27.36
N LEU A 174 -1.56 -21.64 -26.82
CA LEU A 174 -1.33 -20.52 -25.88
C LEU A 174 -0.78 -19.28 -26.56
N ASN A 175 -0.02 -19.40 -27.65
CA ASN A 175 0.52 -18.25 -28.39
C ASN A 175 -0.53 -17.19 -28.75
N PRO A 176 -1.75 -17.52 -29.24
CA PRO A 176 -2.78 -16.52 -29.50
C PRO A 176 -3.27 -15.81 -28.23
N ILE A 177 -3.41 -16.54 -27.12
CA ILE A 177 -3.82 -15.98 -25.81
C ILE A 177 -2.73 -15.08 -25.23
N ILE A 178 -1.47 -15.51 -25.34
CA ILE A 178 -0.29 -14.74 -24.93
C ILE A 178 -0.17 -13.47 -25.77
N ASP A 179 -0.39 -13.59 -27.08
CA ASP A 179 -0.36 -12.44 -27.99
C ASP A 179 -1.51 -11.47 -27.70
N ASP A 180 -2.68 -11.97 -27.34
CA ASP A 180 -3.81 -11.15 -26.91
C ASP A 180 -3.52 -10.45 -25.57
N VAL A 181 -2.97 -11.17 -24.58
CA VAL A 181 -2.52 -10.60 -23.30
C VAL A 181 -1.45 -9.53 -23.52
N ILE A 182 -0.41 -9.82 -24.30
CA ILE A 182 0.68 -8.87 -24.59
C ILE A 182 0.16 -7.66 -25.39
N THR A 183 -0.79 -7.86 -26.30
CA THR A 183 -1.27 -6.79 -27.20
C THR A 183 -2.31 -5.91 -26.53
N ASN A 184 -3.25 -6.47 -25.76
CA ASN A 184 -4.38 -5.74 -25.18
C ASN A 184 -4.08 -5.23 -23.76
N PHE A 185 -3.52 -6.08 -22.89
CA PHE A 185 -3.13 -5.66 -21.54
C PHE A 185 -1.84 -4.86 -21.59
N GLY A 186 -0.86 -5.37 -22.33
CA GLY A 186 0.46 -4.80 -22.36
C GLY A 186 0.52 -3.36 -22.89
N LYS A 187 -0.02 -3.10 -24.10
CA LYS A 187 0.02 -1.76 -24.74
C LYS A 187 -0.61 -0.64 -23.91
N ASN A 188 -1.54 -0.97 -23.02
CA ASN A 188 -2.30 0.01 -22.26
C ASN A 188 -1.79 0.23 -20.82
N ASN A 189 -0.88 -0.63 -20.33
CA ASN A 189 -0.52 -0.69 -18.91
C ASN A 189 0.98 -0.85 -18.65
N LEU A 190 1.79 -1.18 -19.65
CA LEU A 190 3.23 -1.39 -19.51
C LEU A 190 4.01 -0.47 -20.45
N PRO A 191 5.19 0.03 -20.04
CA PRO A 191 6.08 0.77 -20.93
C PRO A 191 6.47 -0.04 -22.17
N ASP A 192 6.66 0.62 -23.32
CA ASP A 192 7.01 -0.04 -24.59
C ASP A 192 8.25 -0.92 -24.49
N GLU A 193 9.25 -0.47 -23.72
CA GLU A 193 10.47 -1.25 -23.47
C GLU A 193 10.19 -2.55 -22.72
N VAL A 194 9.29 -2.51 -21.71
CA VAL A 194 8.88 -3.68 -20.92
C VAL A 194 8.12 -4.65 -21.82
N LEU A 195 7.23 -4.12 -22.68
CA LEU A 195 6.50 -4.92 -23.65
C LEU A 195 7.40 -5.63 -24.64
N LEU A 196 8.43 -4.93 -25.13
CA LEU A 196 9.40 -5.51 -26.03
C LEU A 196 10.17 -6.65 -25.36
N ARG A 197 10.56 -6.51 -24.08
CA ARG A 197 11.19 -7.58 -23.30
C ARG A 197 10.27 -8.80 -23.19
N ILE A 198 9.01 -8.59 -22.78
CA ILE A 198 8.03 -9.67 -22.64
C ILE A 198 7.75 -10.36 -23.99
N LYS A 199 7.64 -9.59 -25.08
CA LYS A 199 7.46 -10.13 -26.45
C LYS A 199 8.63 -11.00 -26.91
N LYS A 200 9.86 -10.64 -26.53
CA LYS A 200 11.05 -11.44 -26.84
C LYS A 200 11.10 -12.73 -25.99
N GLY A 201 10.61 -12.66 -24.74
CA GLY A 201 10.58 -13.76 -23.79
C GLY A 201 9.21 -14.42 -23.58
N LYS A 202 8.40 -14.66 -24.63
CA LYS A 202 7.05 -15.26 -24.48
C LYS A 202 7.05 -16.59 -23.72
N ARG A 203 8.08 -17.41 -23.92
CA ARG A 203 8.22 -18.71 -23.22
C ARG A 203 8.41 -18.51 -21.72
N ASP A 204 9.25 -17.55 -21.36
CA ASP A 204 9.58 -17.21 -19.99
C ASP A 204 8.35 -16.63 -19.28
N LEU A 205 7.56 -15.81 -19.99
CA LEU A 205 6.26 -15.33 -19.50
C LEU A 205 5.32 -16.47 -19.10
N VAL A 206 5.13 -17.46 -19.98
CA VAL A 206 4.23 -18.61 -19.68
C VAL A 206 4.75 -19.40 -18.51
N TYR A 207 6.06 -19.66 -18.48
CA TYR A 207 6.68 -20.37 -17.38
C TYR A 207 6.49 -19.63 -16.06
N CYS A 208 6.75 -18.33 -16.03
CA CYS A 208 6.58 -17.49 -14.84
C CYS A 208 5.12 -17.46 -14.36
N LEU A 209 4.15 -17.35 -15.26
CA LEU A 209 2.73 -17.39 -14.89
C LEU A 209 2.29 -18.76 -14.36
N HIS A 210 2.76 -19.84 -14.97
CA HIS A 210 2.40 -21.21 -14.60
C HIS A 210 3.08 -21.67 -13.30
N THR A 211 4.38 -21.41 -13.18
CA THR A 211 5.24 -22.00 -12.16
C THR A 211 5.55 -21.00 -11.04
N ASP A 212 5.69 -19.71 -11.37
CA ASP A 212 6.08 -18.68 -10.41
C ASP A 212 4.91 -17.79 -9.94
N PHE A 213 3.71 -18.00 -10.48
CA PHE A 213 2.48 -17.26 -10.16
C PHE A 213 2.58 -15.73 -10.34
N GLY A 214 3.56 -15.27 -11.11
CA GLY A 214 3.78 -13.85 -11.39
C GLY A 214 4.92 -13.63 -12.38
N VAL A 215 4.88 -12.52 -13.11
CA VAL A 215 5.85 -12.22 -14.18
C VAL A 215 7.11 -11.58 -13.62
N PHE A 216 6.95 -10.49 -12.87
CA PHE A 216 8.06 -9.69 -12.37
C PHE A 216 8.50 -10.15 -10.98
N THR A 217 9.79 -10.18 -10.72
CA THR A 217 10.33 -10.62 -9.41
C THR A 217 10.05 -9.60 -8.31
N GLY A 218 10.01 -8.31 -8.66
CA GLY A 218 9.86 -7.16 -7.78
C GLY A 218 11.04 -6.95 -6.83
N ASN A 219 12.23 -7.42 -7.18
CA ASN A 219 13.45 -7.12 -6.43
C ASN A 219 13.82 -5.64 -6.53
N GLU A 220 13.60 -5.02 -7.69
CA GLU A 220 13.86 -3.59 -7.87
C GLU A 220 12.93 -2.73 -7.01
N ILE A 221 11.68 -3.14 -6.82
CA ILE A 221 10.74 -2.51 -5.87
C ILE A 221 11.30 -2.56 -4.46
N ARG A 222 11.74 -3.73 -4.02
CA ARG A 222 12.30 -3.94 -2.68
C ARG A 222 13.56 -3.10 -2.48
N ASN A 223 14.47 -3.09 -3.45
CA ASN A 223 15.71 -2.32 -3.41
C ASN A 223 15.46 -0.81 -3.35
N PHE A 224 14.46 -0.33 -4.10
CA PHE A 224 14.01 1.05 -4.05
C PHE A 224 13.58 1.46 -2.64
N PHE A 225 12.74 0.66 -1.97
CA PHE A 225 12.31 0.99 -0.60
C PHE A 225 13.46 0.91 0.40
N ASP A 226 14.31 -0.10 0.30
CA ASP A 226 15.44 -0.25 1.19
C ASP A 226 16.40 0.95 1.09
N LYS A 227 16.66 1.43 -0.12
CA LYS A 227 17.43 2.67 -0.36
C LYS A 227 16.84 3.86 0.41
N TRP A 228 15.55 4.14 0.24
CA TRP A 228 14.93 5.33 0.83
C TRP A 228 14.68 5.20 2.33
N ILE A 229 14.49 3.97 2.85
CA ILE A 229 14.49 3.68 4.28
C ILE A 229 15.90 3.92 4.87
N SER A 230 16.95 3.40 4.23
CA SER A 230 18.34 3.63 4.65
C SER A 230 18.66 5.12 4.69
N MET A 231 18.28 5.87 3.67
CA MET A 231 18.55 7.31 3.63
C MET A 231 17.72 8.11 4.63
N ALA A 232 16.48 7.68 4.92
CA ALA A 232 15.70 8.26 6.01
C ALA A 232 16.41 8.07 7.35
N ARG A 233 16.95 6.88 7.59
CA ARG A 233 17.71 6.59 8.81
C ARG A 233 18.99 7.41 8.91
N VAL A 234 19.77 7.47 7.84
CA VAL A 234 21.00 8.25 7.76
C VAL A 234 20.75 9.72 8.13
N ARG A 235 19.72 10.36 7.57
CA ARG A 235 19.40 11.77 7.87
C ARG A 235 18.79 11.96 9.26
N ILE A 236 17.97 11.01 9.74
CA ILE A 236 17.36 11.06 11.06
C ILE A 236 18.40 10.96 12.18
N GLU A 237 19.44 10.14 11.98
CA GLU A 237 20.56 9.99 12.93
C GLU A 237 21.58 11.14 12.84
N ASN A 238 21.62 11.87 11.72
CA ASN A 238 22.58 12.95 11.46
C ASN A 238 21.89 14.24 10.97
N PRO A 239 20.96 14.83 11.74
CA PRO A 239 20.07 15.86 11.22
C PRO A 239 20.79 17.14 10.77
N ASP A 240 21.83 17.57 11.49
CA ASP A 240 22.60 18.77 11.15
C ASP A 240 23.33 18.65 9.82
N MET A 241 23.82 17.45 9.49
CA MET A 241 24.52 17.18 8.23
C MET A 241 23.60 17.24 7.02
N PHE A 242 22.32 16.87 7.19
CA PHE A 242 21.36 16.76 6.09
C PHE A 242 20.30 17.86 6.06
N LYS A 243 20.33 18.83 6.98
CA LYS A 243 19.33 19.90 7.10
C LYS A 243 18.98 20.60 5.77
N ASN A 244 19.98 20.80 4.91
CA ASN A 244 19.84 21.47 3.61
C ASN A 244 20.04 20.52 2.42
N ALA A 245 20.11 19.21 2.66
CA ALA A 245 20.35 18.23 1.60
C ALA A 245 19.09 18.02 0.76
N SER A 246 19.26 18.01 -0.56
CA SER A 246 18.17 17.62 -1.47
C SER A 246 18.02 16.09 -1.53
N ILE A 247 16.89 15.63 -2.09
CA ILE A 247 16.69 14.21 -2.42
C ILE A 247 17.78 13.68 -3.36
N SER A 248 18.27 14.51 -4.28
CA SER A 248 19.38 14.15 -5.17
C SER A 248 20.70 13.97 -4.39
N ASP A 249 20.95 14.77 -3.35
CA ASP A 249 22.12 14.63 -2.48
C ASP A 249 22.04 13.36 -1.62
N LEU A 250 20.84 13.02 -1.13
CA LEU A 250 20.60 11.75 -0.44
C LEU A 250 20.87 10.56 -1.37
N SER A 251 20.36 10.59 -2.60
CA SER A 251 20.60 9.52 -3.57
C SER A 251 22.09 9.36 -3.88
N ARG A 252 22.82 10.47 -4.07
CA ARG A 252 24.27 10.43 -4.33
C ARG A 252 25.04 9.83 -3.15
N THR A 253 24.69 10.23 -1.93
CA THR A 253 25.28 9.68 -0.70
C THR A 253 25.05 8.17 -0.60
N TYR A 254 23.83 7.71 -0.90
CA TYR A 254 23.50 6.28 -0.97
C TYR A 254 24.39 5.56 -1.98
N ASP A 255 24.48 6.07 -3.21
CA ASP A 255 25.24 5.41 -4.28
C ASP A 255 26.73 5.29 -3.97
N GLN A 256 27.30 6.29 -3.28
CA GLN A 256 28.69 6.27 -2.82
C GLN A 256 28.93 5.29 -1.66
N SER A 257 27.91 5.03 -0.84
CA SER A 257 28.05 4.30 0.43
C SER A 257 27.52 2.86 0.38
N LYS A 258 26.60 2.53 -0.52
CA LYS A 258 25.89 1.24 -0.58
C LYS A 258 26.80 0.02 -0.79
N SER A 259 28.04 0.20 -1.22
CA SER A 259 29.03 -0.87 -1.37
C SER A 259 29.77 -1.20 -0.07
N SER A 260 29.87 -0.25 0.88
CA SER A 260 30.55 -0.42 2.17
C SER A 260 29.84 -1.47 3.04
N TYR A 261 30.64 -2.34 3.67
CA TYR A 261 30.13 -3.32 4.61
C TYR A 261 29.49 -2.65 5.84
N GLU A 262 30.12 -1.61 6.36
CA GLU A 262 29.66 -0.81 7.51
C GLU A 262 28.32 -0.16 7.20
N PHE A 263 28.18 0.47 6.03
CA PHE A 263 26.92 1.08 5.60
C PHE A 263 25.80 0.04 5.49
N LYS A 264 26.06 -1.09 4.83
CA LYS A 264 25.08 -2.19 4.70
C LYS A 264 24.65 -2.70 6.07
N LYS A 265 25.61 -2.95 6.95
CA LYS A 265 25.36 -3.49 8.30
C LYS A 265 24.56 -2.51 9.16
N LEU A 266 24.83 -1.21 9.04
CA LEU A 266 24.19 -0.19 9.85
C LEU A 266 22.81 0.18 9.30
N TYR A 267 22.67 0.43 8.00
CA TYR A 267 21.52 1.17 7.46
C TYR A 267 20.54 0.37 6.58
N MET A 268 20.97 -0.75 5.99
CA MET A 268 20.11 -1.54 5.10
C MET A 268 19.19 -2.49 5.86
N ASN A 269 18.19 -3.02 5.16
CA ASN A 269 17.12 -3.94 5.58
C ASN A 269 16.50 -3.64 6.95
N THR A 270 16.37 -2.35 7.29
CA THR A 270 15.81 -1.91 8.57
C THR A 270 14.45 -2.58 8.82
N SER A 271 14.30 -3.20 10.00
CA SER A 271 13.05 -3.87 10.39
C SER A 271 11.92 -2.85 10.59
N ILE A 272 10.66 -3.25 10.41
CA ILE A 272 9.52 -2.36 10.65
C ILE A 272 9.46 -1.88 12.10
N GLY A 273 9.87 -2.72 13.06
CA GLY A 273 9.97 -2.36 14.47
C GLY A 273 11.05 -1.32 14.74
N ASP A 274 12.25 -1.50 14.17
CA ASP A 274 13.34 -0.53 14.32
C ASP A 274 13.01 0.80 13.61
N LEU A 275 12.37 0.73 12.44
CA LEU A 275 11.89 1.90 11.72
C LEU A 275 10.86 2.67 12.56
N GLY A 276 9.90 1.98 13.18
CA GLY A 276 8.90 2.62 14.05
C GLY A 276 9.52 3.27 15.28
N LYS A 277 10.52 2.64 15.91
CA LYS A 277 11.28 3.24 17.04
C LYS A 277 12.06 4.48 16.60
N LEU A 278 12.77 4.39 15.48
CA LEU A 278 13.60 5.46 14.92
C LEU A 278 12.78 6.71 14.58
N THR A 279 11.64 6.49 13.92
CA THR A 279 10.75 7.55 13.42
C THR A 279 9.78 8.05 14.48
N LYS A 280 9.56 7.27 15.54
CA LYS A 280 8.51 7.48 16.57
C LYS A 280 7.10 7.41 16.00
N THR A 281 6.93 6.75 14.86
CA THR A 281 5.66 6.57 14.16
C THR A 281 5.31 5.09 14.13
N LYS A 282 4.08 4.73 14.51
CA LYS A 282 3.59 3.35 14.36
C LYS A 282 3.31 3.06 12.88
N LEU A 283 3.83 1.96 12.36
CA LEU A 283 3.55 1.52 10.98
C LEU A 283 2.66 0.29 10.99
N ALA A 284 1.73 0.20 10.04
CA ALA A 284 0.85 -0.96 9.85
C ALA A 284 0.52 -1.17 8.36
N PHE A 285 1.01 -2.25 7.75
CA PHE A 285 0.82 -2.53 6.32
C PHE A 285 0.10 -3.86 6.11
N THR A 286 -0.76 -3.94 5.10
CA THR A 286 -1.52 -5.16 4.84
C THR A 286 -0.86 -6.05 3.79
N GLY A 287 -0.96 -7.36 4.00
CA GLY A 287 -0.69 -8.39 3.00
C GLY A 287 -1.72 -9.50 3.13
N THR A 288 -1.90 -10.30 2.08
CA THR A 288 -2.82 -11.44 2.10
C THR A 288 -2.05 -12.75 1.98
N ASN A 289 -2.29 -13.67 2.90
CA ASN A 289 -1.75 -15.02 2.84
C ASN A 289 -2.71 -15.90 2.05
N MET A 290 -2.23 -16.47 0.94
CA MET A 290 -3.03 -17.30 0.03
C MET A 290 -3.28 -18.71 0.57
N LEU A 291 -2.60 -19.13 1.65
CA LEU A 291 -2.84 -20.45 2.26
C LEU A 291 -4.17 -20.51 3.00
N ASP A 292 -4.51 -19.43 3.72
CA ASP A 292 -5.72 -19.34 4.52
C ASP A 292 -6.70 -18.26 4.03
N MET A 293 -6.31 -17.55 2.96
CA MET A 293 -7.08 -16.50 2.31
C MET A 293 -7.40 -15.32 3.24
N LYS A 294 -6.54 -15.05 4.24
CA LYS A 294 -6.73 -13.94 5.20
C LYS A 294 -5.77 -12.79 4.94
N SER A 295 -6.25 -11.57 5.23
CA SER A 295 -5.39 -10.40 5.37
C SER A 295 -4.75 -10.35 6.75
N TYR A 296 -3.47 -10.05 6.77
CA TYR A 296 -2.71 -9.77 7.98
C TYR A 296 -2.18 -8.34 7.95
N ILE A 297 -2.05 -7.76 9.14
CA ILE A 297 -1.36 -6.50 9.35
C ILE A 297 0.06 -6.83 9.82
N PHE A 298 1.06 -6.36 9.06
CA PHE A 298 2.44 -6.29 9.48
C PHE A 298 2.67 -4.94 10.15
N SER A 299 3.06 -4.91 11.42
CA SER A 299 3.18 -3.66 12.16
C SER A 299 4.51 -3.49 12.89
N SER A 300 4.81 -2.24 13.22
CA SER A 300 5.99 -1.88 14.00
C SER A 300 5.85 -2.16 15.50
N PHE A 301 4.66 -2.55 15.97
CA PHE A 301 4.30 -2.55 17.39
C PHE A 301 3.80 -3.91 17.91
N ASP A 302 3.65 -4.92 17.04
CA ASP A 302 3.41 -6.30 17.43
C ASP A 302 4.69 -7.13 17.37
N ASP A 303 4.83 -8.11 18.25
CA ASP A 303 5.99 -9.01 18.25
C ASP A 303 5.99 -9.97 17.07
N MET A 304 4.82 -10.21 16.45
CA MET A 304 4.68 -11.18 15.35
C MET A 304 5.49 -10.77 14.11
N THR A 305 5.59 -9.48 13.82
CA THR A 305 6.11 -8.96 12.55
C THR A 305 7.22 -7.90 12.71
N ASN A 306 7.44 -7.38 13.92
CA ASN A 306 8.37 -6.26 14.16
C ASN A 306 9.82 -6.48 13.69
N LYS A 307 10.29 -7.73 13.56
CA LYS A 307 11.65 -8.05 13.09
C LYS A 307 11.78 -8.18 11.57
N ILE A 308 10.68 -8.15 10.81
CA ILE A 308 10.70 -8.26 9.34
C ILE A 308 11.10 -6.92 8.74
N SER A 309 11.89 -6.95 7.65
CA SER A 309 12.28 -5.74 6.93
C SER A 309 11.06 -4.95 6.45
N ALA A 310 11.04 -3.64 6.70
CA ALA A 310 9.96 -2.77 6.21
C ALA A 310 9.89 -2.76 4.67
N ALA A 311 11.03 -2.86 3.98
CA ALA A 311 11.09 -2.95 2.52
C ALA A 311 10.42 -4.24 2.01
N ASP A 312 10.62 -5.37 2.69
CA ASP A 312 9.99 -6.64 2.31
C ASP A 312 8.48 -6.61 2.56
N ILE A 313 8.03 -5.99 3.66
CA ILE A 313 6.61 -5.84 3.96
C ILE A 313 5.90 -4.99 2.91
N VAL A 314 6.47 -3.85 2.52
CA VAL A 314 5.89 -3.03 1.44
C VAL A 314 5.95 -3.79 0.10
N ARG A 315 7.01 -4.55 -0.15
CA ARG A 315 7.08 -5.44 -1.33
C ARG A 315 5.99 -6.50 -1.32
N ILE A 316 5.67 -7.12 -0.17
CA ILE A 316 4.50 -8.02 -0.01
C ILE A 316 3.23 -7.27 -0.38
N SER A 317 3.06 -6.07 0.19
CA SER A 317 1.88 -5.25 -0.04
C SER A 317 1.74 -4.83 -1.51
N MET A 318 2.82 -4.85 -2.31
CA MET A 318 2.82 -4.58 -3.75
C MET A 318 2.86 -5.84 -4.64
N SER A 319 2.72 -7.05 -4.08
CA SER A 319 2.67 -8.32 -4.82
C SER A 319 1.32 -8.50 -5.54
N ILE A 320 0.99 -7.63 -6.49
CA ILE A 320 -0.26 -7.75 -7.27
C ILE A 320 -0.24 -9.11 -7.99
N PRO A 321 -1.23 -10.00 -7.74
CA PRO A 321 -1.26 -11.34 -8.32
C PRO A 321 -1.09 -11.34 -9.84
N PHE A 322 -0.36 -12.33 -10.36
CA PHE A 322 0.00 -12.49 -11.77
C PHE A 322 0.93 -11.42 -12.36
N ALA A 323 0.93 -10.19 -11.86
CA ALA A 323 1.90 -9.17 -12.25
C ALA A 323 3.25 -9.43 -11.57
N TYR A 324 3.25 -9.48 -10.24
CA TYR A 324 4.44 -9.70 -9.43
C TYR A 324 4.41 -11.10 -8.81
N LYS A 325 5.57 -11.75 -8.76
CA LYS A 325 5.73 -13.01 -8.05
C LYS A 325 5.40 -12.82 -6.56
N PRO A 326 4.67 -13.75 -5.94
CA PRO A 326 4.37 -13.67 -4.52
C PRO A 326 5.64 -13.84 -3.69
N ILE A 327 5.64 -13.33 -2.46
CA ILE A 327 6.70 -13.63 -1.50
C ILE A 327 6.34 -14.91 -0.76
N ILE A 328 7.30 -15.83 -0.67
CA ILE A 328 7.13 -17.10 0.00
C ILE A 328 7.87 -17.06 1.33
N ILE A 329 7.15 -17.25 2.43
CA ILE A 329 7.69 -17.32 3.77
C ILE A 329 7.70 -18.78 4.21
N GLU A 330 8.90 -19.33 4.42
CA GLU A 330 9.15 -20.69 4.89
C GLU A 330 9.60 -20.72 6.37
N PRO A 331 9.49 -21.87 7.06
CA PRO A 331 10.04 -22.06 8.41
C PRO A 331 11.50 -21.60 8.56
N GLU A 332 12.32 -21.77 7.52
CA GLU A 332 13.71 -21.35 7.49
C GLU A 332 13.86 -19.82 7.48
N ASP A 333 12.95 -19.09 6.81
CA ASP A 333 12.89 -17.61 6.88
C ASP A 333 12.61 -17.17 8.31
N LEU A 334 11.61 -17.78 8.94
CA LEU A 334 11.23 -17.46 10.31
C LEU A 334 12.34 -17.77 11.30
N GLN A 335 12.99 -18.92 11.17
CA GLN A 335 14.17 -19.28 11.97
C GLN A 335 15.29 -18.25 11.85
N TYR A 336 15.49 -17.73 10.64
CA TYR A 336 16.52 -16.74 10.37
C TYR A 336 16.18 -15.36 10.93
N ILE A 337 14.92 -14.93 10.85
CA ILE A 337 14.46 -13.61 11.32
C ILE A 337 14.30 -13.59 12.85
N PHE A 338 13.67 -14.62 13.41
CA PHE A 338 13.28 -14.64 14.83
C PHE A 338 14.23 -15.46 15.71
N GLY A 339 15.10 -16.28 15.13
CA GLY A 339 16.01 -17.18 15.86
C GLY A 339 15.40 -18.55 16.13
N SER A 340 16.24 -19.53 16.51
CA SER A 340 15.88 -20.95 16.61
C SER A 340 14.88 -21.30 17.72
N SER A 341 14.75 -20.48 18.76
CA SER A 341 13.79 -20.68 19.85
C SER A 341 12.42 -20.07 19.57
N ASP A 342 12.39 -18.88 18.96
CA ASP A 342 11.19 -18.04 18.96
C ASP A 342 10.36 -18.21 17.69
N TRP A 343 10.99 -18.58 16.57
CA TRP A 343 10.35 -18.65 15.25
C TRP A 343 9.06 -19.49 15.19
N LYS A 344 8.93 -20.50 16.05
CA LYS A 344 7.73 -21.35 16.10
C LYS A 344 6.47 -20.58 16.45
N ASN A 345 6.60 -19.50 17.23
CA ASN A 345 5.51 -18.60 17.59
C ASN A 345 5.05 -17.74 16.39
N HIS A 346 5.84 -17.70 15.31
CA HIS A 346 5.56 -16.91 14.10
C HIS A 346 5.07 -17.76 12.93
N ARG A 347 4.69 -19.03 13.16
CA ARG A 347 4.27 -19.96 12.09
C ARG A 347 3.05 -19.50 11.30
N GLU A 348 2.22 -18.62 11.86
CA GLU A 348 1.12 -17.99 11.13
C GLU A 348 1.59 -17.17 9.91
N LEU A 349 2.87 -16.78 9.89
CA LEU A 349 3.47 -16.11 8.75
C LEU A 349 3.91 -17.07 7.63
N GLU A 350 3.97 -18.38 7.87
CA GLU A 350 4.31 -19.37 6.84
C GLU A 350 3.24 -19.32 5.73
N GLY A 351 3.66 -19.11 4.48
CA GLY A 351 2.71 -19.05 3.38
C GLY A 351 3.17 -18.31 2.14
N VAL A 352 2.19 -18.03 1.28
CA VAL A 352 2.37 -17.36 -0.01
C VAL A 352 1.66 -16.03 0.05
N TRP A 353 2.44 -14.97 -0.05
CA TRP A 353 2.03 -13.62 0.28
C TRP A 353 1.87 -12.75 -0.97
N VAL A 354 0.69 -12.16 -1.08
CA VAL A 354 0.29 -11.25 -2.15
C VAL A 354 -0.18 -9.91 -1.59
N ASP A 355 -0.47 -8.97 -2.48
CA ASP A 355 -1.00 -7.63 -2.17
C ASP A 355 -2.21 -7.69 -1.21
N GLY A 356 -2.21 -6.82 -0.20
CA GLY A 356 -3.25 -6.78 0.85
C GLY A 356 -4.60 -6.23 0.39
N GLY A 357 -4.65 -5.56 -0.77
CA GLY A 357 -5.86 -5.00 -1.39
C GLY A 357 -6.89 -6.04 -1.80
N LEU A 358 -6.57 -7.34 -1.75
CA LEU A 358 -7.51 -8.43 -2.02
C LEU A 358 -8.59 -8.60 -0.97
N THR A 359 -8.35 -8.20 0.28
CA THR A 359 -9.27 -8.47 1.40
C THR A 359 -9.35 -7.36 2.42
N ASN A 360 -8.30 -6.54 2.58
CA ASN A 360 -8.31 -5.35 3.42
C ASN A 360 -7.58 -4.19 2.72
N ASN A 361 -8.33 -3.48 1.89
CA ASN A 361 -7.78 -2.44 1.03
C ASN A 361 -7.56 -1.10 1.76
N ILE A 362 -8.17 -0.87 2.92
CA ILE A 362 -7.89 0.29 3.78
C ILE A 362 -7.84 -0.13 5.27
N PRO A 363 -6.65 -0.23 5.87
CA PRO A 363 -6.48 -0.69 7.25
C PRO A 363 -6.82 0.38 8.31
N ILE A 364 -8.00 1.01 8.23
CA ILE A 364 -8.42 2.12 9.11
C ILE A 364 -8.49 1.73 10.60
N ASN A 365 -8.72 0.45 10.88
CA ASN A 365 -8.80 -0.09 12.24
C ASN A 365 -7.44 -0.57 12.78
N ALA A 366 -6.33 -0.40 12.05
CA ALA A 366 -5.01 -0.87 12.49
C ALA A 366 -4.58 -0.33 13.86
N PHE A 367 -5.07 0.86 14.23
CA PHE A 367 -4.71 1.53 15.47
C PHE A 367 -5.82 1.52 16.53
N LYS A 368 -6.88 0.72 16.33
CA LYS A 368 -8.03 0.69 17.25
C LYS A 368 -7.63 0.43 18.70
N GLN A 369 -6.61 -0.41 18.93
CA GLN A 369 -6.09 -0.72 20.26
C GLN A 369 -5.43 0.47 20.99
N PHE A 370 -5.09 1.52 20.25
CA PHE A 370 -4.48 2.75 20.78
C PHE A 370 -5.47 3.92 20.86
N SER A 371 -6.71 3.73 20.39
CA SER A 371 -7.73 4.76 20.44
C SER A 371 -8.29 4.89 21.86
N ASN A 372 -8.36 6.13 22.36
CA ASN A 372 -8.97 6.43 23.66
C ASN A 372 -10.50 6.21 23.68
N SER A 373 -11.13 6.11 22.50
CA SER A 373 -12.56 5.85 22.34
C SER A 373 -12.78 4.74 21.32
N SER A 374 -13.58 3.74 21.70
CA SER A 374 -14.07 2.70 20.81
C SER A 374 -15.13 3.20 19.83
N SER A 375 -15.64 4.43 20.01
CA SER A 375 -16.75 5.01 19.24
C SER A 375 -16.36 6.12 18.25
N GLN A 376 -15.16 6.69 18.38
CA GLN A 376 -14.59 7.65 17.44
C GLN A 376 -13.11 7.32 17.25
N PRO A 377 -12.72 6.60 16.18
CA PRO A 377 -11.32 6.33 15.92
C PRO A 377 -10.64 7.61 15.44
N ASN A 378 -9.51 7.98 16.05
CA ASN A 378 -8.68 9.13 15.67
C ASN A 378 -7.88 8.89 14.36
N THR A 379 -8.38 8.00 13.50
CA THR A 379 -7.77 7.62 12.23
C THR A 379 -8.50 8.30 11.09
N PHE A 380 -7.78 9.09 10.30
CA PHE A 380 -8.28 9.69 9.07
C PHE A 380 -7.89 8.83 7.85
N GLY A 381 -8.89 8.49 7.05
CA GLY A 381 -8.75 7.60 5.89
C GLY A 381 -8.67 8.37 4.56
N LEU A 382 -7.71 8.02 3.71
CA LEU A 382 -7.66 8.48 2.32
C LEU A 382 -8.01 7.32 1.40
N ARG A 383 -9.11 7.45 0.69
CA ARG A 383 -9.67 6.46 -0.23
C ARG A 383 -9.43 6.86 -1.68
N LEU A 384 -9.40 5.88 -2.58
CA LEU A 384 -9.23 6.11 -4.01
C LEU A 384 -10.53 5.75 -4.74
N ASN A 385 -10.92 6.55 -5.72
CA ASN A 385 -12.00 6.18 -6.63
C ASN A 385 -11.70 4.83 -7.30
N LYS A 386 -12.69 3.93 -7.33
CA LYS A 386 -12.62 2.72 -8.15
C LYS A 386 -12.78 3.13 -9.62
N ASP A 387 -11.96 2.55 -10.49
CA ASP A 387 -12.02 2.71 -11.95
C ASP A 387 -13.48 2.62 -12.45
N GLU A 388 -13.82 3.40 -13.48
CA GLU A 388 -15.05 3.20 -14.25
C GLU A 388 -15.18 1.73 -14.69
N GLN A 389 -16.42 1.26 -14.89
CA GLN A 389 -16.70 -0.10 -15.36
C GLN A 389 -15.87 -0.41 -16.61
N THR A 390 -14.83 -1.22 -16.46
CA THR A 390 -13.99 -1.65 -17.58
C THR A 390 -14.69 -2.83 -18.25
N PRO A 391 -14.94 -2.78 -19.58
CA PRO A 391 -15.52 -3.92 -20.26
C PRO A 391 -14.54 -5.09 -20.20
N ILE A 392 -15.05 -6.31 -19.97
CA ILE A 392 -14.24 -7.53 -19.97
C ILE A 392 -13.99 -7.94 -21.42
N PHE A 393 -12.77 -7.75 -21.93
CA PHE A 393 -12.40 -8.20 -23.27
C PHE A 393 -11.51 -9.45 -23.24
N ASN A 394 -10.80 -9.69 -22.14
CA ASN A 394 -9.85 -10.80 -22.02
C ASN A 394 -9.82 -11.42 -20.61
N ILE A 395 -9.05 -12.50 -20.46
CA ILE A 395 -8.92 -13.25 -19.20
C ILE A 395 -8.30 -12.40 -18.07
N LEU A 396 -7.44 -11.43 -18.38
CA LEU A 396 -6.87 -10.53 -17.39
C LEU A 396 -7.88 -9.48 -16.93
N ASP A 397 -8.76 -9.00 -17.81
CA ASP A 397 -9.87 -8.13 -17.42
C ASP A 397 -10.83 -8.89 -16.49
N PHE A 398 -11.10 -10.16 -16.80
CA PHE A 398 -11.90 -11.04 -15.95
C PHE A 398 -11.23 -11.27 -14.59
N ILE A 399 -9.92 -11.57 -14.56
CA ILE A 399 -9.16 -11.71 -13.32
C ILE A 399 -9.15 -10.39 -12.55
N LYS A 400 -8.90 -9.24 -13.19
CA LYS A 400 -8.93 -7.92 -12.55
C LYS A 400 -10.30 -7.66 -11.92
N GLN A 401 -11.38 -7.93 -12.63
CA GLN A 401 -12.73 -7.76 -12.11
C GLN A 401 -13.02 -8.75 -10.97
N TYR A 402 -12.59 -10.01 -11.08
CA TYR A 402 -12.70 -11.00 -10.02
C TYR A 402 -11.92 -10.61 -8.76
N LEU A 403 -10.68 -10.13 -8.90
CA LEU A 403 -9.89 -9.62 -7.78
C LEU A 403 -10.55 -8.39 -7.15
N SER A 404 -11.17 -7.51 -7.96
CA SER A 404 -11.91 -6.35 -7.45
C SER A 404 -13.17 -6.74 -6.66
N LEU A 405 -13.81 -7.87 -7.00
CA LEU A 405 -14.92 -8.44 -6.23
C LEU A 405 -14.43 -8.94 -4.86
N LEU A 406 -13.27 -9.61 -4.82
CA LEU A 406 -12.67 -10.08 -3.56
C LEU A 406 -12.26 -8.91 -2.66
N GLY A 407 -11.60 -7.89 -3.22
CA GLY A 407 -11.20 -6.67 -2.49
C GLY A 407 -12.36 -5.87 -1.91
N GLY A 408 -13.56 -6.02 -2.47
CA GLY A 408 -14.78 -5.39 -1.97
C GLY A 408 -15.42 -6.09 -0.75
N THR A 409 -15.06 -7.33 -0.41
CA THR A 409 -15.77 -8.11 0.63
C THR A 409 -15.49 -7.63 2.06
N GLY A 410 -14.23 -7.26 2.36
CA GLY A 410 -13.85 -6.66 3.65
C GLY A 410 -14.32 -5.21 3.77
N GLU A 411 -14.31 -4.46 2.65
CA GLU A 411 -14.82 -3.10 2.59
C GLU A 411 -16.34 -3.03 2.76
N ALA A 412 -17.11 -3.91 2.12
CA ALA A 412 -18.58 -3.89 2.17
C ALA A 412 -19.13 -3.99 3.60
N HIS A 413 -18.44 -4.71 4.49
CA HIS A 413 -18.78 -4.79 5.91
C HIS A 413 -18.46 -3.50 6.67
N MET A 414 -17.43 -2.74 6.26
CA MET A 414 -16.97 -1.52 6.92
C MET A 414 -17.57 -0.24 6.35
N SER A 415 -17.76 -0.16 5.03
CA SER A 415 -18.36 0.97 4.31
C SER A 415 -19.83 1.19 4.66
N GLY A 416 -20.49 0.16 5.20
CA GLY A 416 -21.83 0.26 5.79
C GLY A 416 -21.85 0.90 7.19
N THR A 417 -20.68 1.17 7.81
CA THR A 417 -20.61 1.79 9.13
C THR A 417 -20.42 3.30 9.03
N GLN A 418 -21.25 4.04 9.77
CA GLN A 418 -21.22 5.51 9.79
C GLN A 418 -19.83 6.10 10.16
N PRO A 419 -19.10 5.58 11.16
CA PRO A 419 -17.76 6.10 11.53
C PRO A 419 -16.71 5.94 10.43
N PHE A 420 -16.85 4.95 9.56
CA PHE A 420 -15.95 4.75 8.43
C PHE A 420 -16.11 5.87 7.39
N ASN A 421 -17.36 6.22 7.08
CA ASN A 421 -17.66 7.28 6.10
C ASN A 421 -17.33 8.67 6.63
N ASP A 422 -17.53 8.91 7.93
CA ASP A 422 -17.27 10.21 8.53
C ASP A 422 -15.77 10.52 8.65
N ASN A 423 -14.92 9.50 8.76
CA ASN A 423 -13.47 9.64 8.93
C ASN A 423 -12.65 9.43 7.66
N CYS A 424 -13.30 9.17 6.52
CA CYS A 424 -12.62 8.98 5.24
C CYS A 424 -12.99 10.08 4.24
N ILE A 425 -12.05 10.39 3.36
CA ILE A 425 -12.34 11.12 2.12
C ILE A 425 -12.04 10.21 0.94
N GLN A 426 -12.79 10.39 -0.14
CA GLN A 426 -12.59 9.69 -1.38
C GLN A 426 -11.96 10.66 -2.39
N LEU A 427 -10.76 10.31 -2.87
CA LEU A 427 -9.99 11.09 -3.83
C LEU A 427 -10.29 10.64 -5.25
N ASP A 428 -10.44 11.60 -6.16
CA ASP A 428 -10.53 11.26 -7.57
C ASP A 428 -9.16 11.17 -8.24
N ALA A 429 -8.73 9.93 -8.47
CA ALA A 429 -7.49 9.60 -9.16
C ALA A 429 -7.62 9.59 -10.69
N SER A 430 -8.78 9.91 -11.28
CA SER A 430 -8.97 9.88 -12.73
C SER A 430 -8.08 10.93 -13.44
N PRO A 431 -7.40 10.58 -14.55
CA PRO A 431 -7.57 9.37 -15.38
C PRO A 431 -6.57 8.24 -15.08
N LEU A 432 -5.89 8.25 -13.92
CA LEU A 432 -4.90 7.24 -13.58
C LEU A 432 -5.55 5.86 -13.46
N LYS A 433 -4.78 4.82 -13.77
CA LYS A 433 -5.17 3.42 -13.69
C LYS A 433 -4.28 2.67 -12.71
N LEU A 434 -4.68 1.43 -12.40
CA LEU A 434 -3.96 0.52 -11.49
C LEU A 434 -2.46 0.35 -11.80
N PHE A 435 -2.03 0.42 -13.06
CA PHE A 435 -0.62 0.27 -13.47
C PHE A 435 0.06 1.57 -13.91
N SER A 436 -0.59 2.72 -13.70
CA SER A 436 -0.04 4.05 -13.99
C SER A 436 1.00 4.47 -12.95
N PHE A 437 2.08 3.69 -12.78
CA PHE A 437 3.17 4.03 -11.84
C PHE A 437 4.01 5.22 -12.32
N THR A 438 4.06 5.45 -13.64
CA THR A 438 4.71 6.60 -14.30
C THR A 438 3.67 7.37 -15.13
N PRO A 439 2.75 8.10 -14.48
CA PRO A 439 1.75 8.86 -15.20
C PRO A 439 2.39 9.98 -16.04
N ASP A 440 1.67 10.44 -17.07
CA ASP A 440 2.05 11.67 -17.77
C ASP A 440 2.13 12.83 -16.76
N PRO A 441 3.13 13.72 -16.85
CA PRO A 441 3.27 14.83 -15.91
C PRO A 441 2.01 15.70 -15.77
N LYS A 442 1.23 15.89 -16.84
CA LYS A 442 -0.01 16.67 -16.79
C LYS A 442 -1.10 15.96 -16.02
N ASP A 443 -1.24 14.65 -16.20
CA ASP A 443 -2.21 13.83 -15.46
C ASP A 443 -1.81 13.74 -13.99
N PHE A 444 -0.52 13.60 -13.71
CA PHE A 444 0.03 13.65 -12.34
C PHE A 444 -0.32 14.98 -11.66
N ASP A 445 -0.03 16.12 -12.30
CA ASP A 445 -0.29 17.44 -11.73
C ASP A 445 -1.78 17.69 -11.52
N LYS A 446 -2.62 17.29 -12.50
CA LYS A 446 -4.07 17.44 -12.44
C LYS A 446 -4.69 16.66 -11.28
N VAL A 447 -4.30 15.39 -11.13
CA VAL A 447 -4.82 14.49 -10.09
C VAL A 447 -4.41 15.00 -8.71
N ASN A 448 -3.16 15.42 -8.54
CA ASN A 448 -2.68 15.98 -7.28
C ASN A 448 -3.35 17.31 -6.93
N ALA A 449 -3.57 18.19 -7.90
CA ALA A 449 -4.33 19.42 -7.69
C ALA A 449 -5.78 19.13 -7.25
N LYS A 450 -6.42 18.12 -7.84
CA LYS A 450 -7.78 17.71 -7.46
C LYS A 450 -7.81 17.14 -6.04
N SER A 451 -6.93 16.20 -5.72
CA SER A 451 -6.83 15.63 -4.37
C SER A 451 -6.58 16.68 -3.29
N TYR A 452 -5.73 17.66 -3.59
CA TYR A 452 -5.48 18.80 -2.70
C TYR A 452 -6.78 19.54 -2.39
N VAL A 453 -7.55 19.89 -3.43
CA VAL A 453 -8.83 20.60 -3.29
C VAL A 453 -9.85 19.75 -2.53
N ASP A 454 -9.91 18.44 -2.76
CA ASP A 454 -10.84 17.54 -2.07
C ASP A 454 -10.58 17.49 -0.55
N VAL A 455 -9.30 17.44 -0.13
CA VAL A 455 -8.91 17.53 1.29
C VAL A 455 -9.28 18.88 1.88
N VAL A 456 -8.90 19.98 1.22
CA VAL A 456 -9.19 21.34 1.73
C VAL A 456 -10.69 21.55 1.90
N LYS A 457 -11.50 21.17 0.89
CA LYS A 457 -12.97 21.25 0.97
C LYS A 457 -13.53 20.42 2.10
N TYR A 458 -12.99 19.23 2.36
CA TYR A 458 -13.46 18.38 3.44
C TYR A 458 -13.39 19.11 4.80
N PHE A 459 -12.26 19.78 5.09
CA PHE A 459 -12.08 20.52 6.35
C PHE A 459 -12.71 21.93 6.33
N GLU A 460 -12.78 22.62 5.19
CA GLU A 460 -13.47 23.91 5.08
C GLU A 460 -14.99 23.79 5.24
N CYS A 461 -15.62 22.78 4.65
CA CYS A 461 -17.05 22.52 4.83
C CYS A 461 -17.40 22.20 6.29
N GLN A 462 -16.48 21.59 7.06
CA GLN A 462 -16.68 21.42 8.50
C GLN A 462 -16.73 22.76 9.23
N ASN A 463 -15.84 23.70 8.91
CA ASN A 463 -15.84 25.04 9.54
C ASN A 463 -17.13 25.84 9.27
N VAL A 464 -17.84 25.55 8.17
CA VAL A 464 -19.15 26.18 7.87
C VAL A 464 -20.30 25.44 8.54
N CYS A 465 -20.25 24.11 8.63
CA CYS A 465 -21.28 23.32 9.30
C CYS A 465 -21.21 23.42 10.83
N ASN A 466 -20.02 23.59 11.42
CA ASN A 466 -19.84 23.58 12.88
C ASN A 466 -20.58 24.72 13.60
N PRO A 467 -20.54 25.98 13.14
CA PRO A 467 -21.32 27.08 13.75
C PRO A 467 -22.84 26.85 13.65
N VAL A 468 -23.31 26.22 12.57
CA VAL A 468 -24.73 25.90 12.39
C VAL A 468 -25.15 24.77 13.35
N CYS A 469 -24.31 23.75 13.52
CA CYS A 469 -24.52 22.67 14.48
C CYS A 469 -24.49 23.16 15.94
N GLU A 470 -23.50 23.99 16.30
CA GLU A 470 -23.43 24.62 17.63
C GLU A 470 -24.64 25.52 17.92
N PHE A 471 -25.09 26.31 16.93
CA PHE A 471 -26.31 27.11 17.05
C PHE A 471 -27.53 26.22 17.32
N LEU A 472 -27.71 25.13 16.57
CA LEU A 472 -28.83 24.20 16.76
C LEU A 472 -28.78 23.48 18.12
N LEU A 473 -27.60 23.04 18.56
CA LEU A 473 -27.40 22.40 19.87
C LEU A 473 -27.62 23.40 21.03
N SER A 474 -27.23 24.67 20.86
CA SER A 474 -27.50 25.72 21.85
C SER A 474 -28.99 26.00 22.02
N GLN A 475 -29.78 25.93 20.95
CA GLN A 475 -31.24 26.09 20.97
C GLN A 475 -31.95 24.91 21.65
N GLU A 476 -31.39 23.69 21.58
CA GLU A 476 -31.91 22.53 22.30
C GLU A 476 -31.57 22.57 23.80
N SER A 477 -30.35 22.98 24.16
CA SER A 477 -29.93 23.13 25.56
C SER A 477 -30.61 24.30 26.29
N GLY A 478 -31.05 25.34 25.56
CA GLY A 478 -31.82 26.46 26.10
C GLY A 478 -33.30 26.16 26.36
N ARG A 479 -33.83 25.00 25.96
CA ARG A 479 -35.25 24.63 26.15
C ARG A 479 -35.54 23.77 27.38
N SER A 480 -34.55 23.43 28.21
CA SER A 480 -34.75 22.54 29.36
C SER A 480 -34.68 23.18 30.74
N ASN A 481 -34.75 24.51 30.88
CA ASN A 481 -34.87 25.17 32.19
C ASN A 481 -35.71 26.45 32.09
N GLY A 482 -37.00 26.37 32.41
CA GLY A 482 -37.88 27.54 32.44
C GLY A 482 -39.34 27.27 32.81
N THR A 483 -39.61 27.29 34.12
CA THR A 483 -40.88 27.65 34.79
C THR A 483 -42.08 26.69 34.81
N VAL A 484 -42.25 26.10 36.00
CA VAL A 484 -43.51 25.71 36.65
C VAL A 484 -44.38 26.95 36.92
N GLY A 485 -45.69 26.83 36.68
CA GLY A 485 -46.75 27.42 37.52
C GLY A 485 -47.43 28.72 37.06
N ASN A 486 -48.66 28.63 36.51
CA ASN A 486 -49.92 29.05 37.17
C ASN A 486 -51.09 29.31 36.20
N ARG A 487 -52.20 28.57 36.46
CA ARG A 487 -53.63 28.93 36.48
C ARG A 487 -54.35 29.64 35.30
N LEU A 488 -55.48 29.00 34.94
CA LEU A 488 -56.86 29.52 34.71
C LEU A 488 -57.00 30.60 33.61
N ARG A 489 -57.82 30.46 32.56
CA ARG A 489 -59.17 29.92 32.36
C ARG A 489 -59.33 29.41 30.93
#